data_AF-A0A842JCJ6-F1
#
_entry.id   AF-A0A842JCJ6-F1
#
_cell.length_a   1.000
_cell.length_b   1.000
_cell.length_c   1.000
_cell.angle_alpha   90.00
_cell.angle_beta   90.00
_cell.angle_gamma   90.00
#
_symmetry.space_group_name_H-M   'P 1'
#
loop_
_entity.id
_entity.type
_entity.pdbx_description
1 polymer ?
#
loop_
_entity_poly.entity_id
_entity_poly.type
_entity_poly.pdbx_seq_one_letter_code
_entity_poly.pdbx_strand_id
1 'polypeptide(L)'
;MAKKRTETLLAARRGTDTTWHGTAFVVEALVLLAFLAFALAVFMQLFGAAHVRGAEERQLTQAVLLASNAAEEFAATPQAGSTSTAFDDAGNELAQAAGAEGAYVVTCEVTPERTQGGTMYRADIVVTCDGAEVYRLESARYVSGAKAAGGGSAGAASASPTGTAAEGGDGA
;
A
#
# COMPACT_ATOMS: atom_id res chain seq x y z
N MET A 1 57.33 -42.37 74.42
CA MET A 1 57.16 -40.94 74.07
C MET A 1 56.91 -40.82 72.57
N ALA A 2 56.04 -39.89 72.16
CA ALA A 2 55.81 -39.41 70.79
C ALA A 2 55.04 -40.31 69.79
N LYS A 3 53.72 -40.49 69.97
CA LYS A 3 52.81 -40.81 68.85
C LYS A 3 51.36 -40.44 69.18
N LYS A 4 51.03 -39.15 69.26
CA LYS A 4 49.63 -38.69 69.43
C LYS A 4 49.34 -37.26 68.97
N ARG A 5 50.21 -36.62 68.17
CA ARG A 5 50.04 -35.21 67.75
C ARG A 5 49.87 -34.98 66.25
N THR A 6 49.96 -36.01 65.41
CA THR A 6 49.93 -35.86 63.95
C THR A 6 48.54 -36.05 63.34
N GLU A 7 47.61 -36.73 64.01
CA GLU A 7 46.26 -36.96 63.47
C GLU A 7 45.30 -35.78 63.68
N THR A 8 45.59 -34.88 64.62
CA THR A 8 44.73 -33.75 64.96
C THR A 8 44.88 -32.54 64.03
N LEU A 9 45.99 -32.43 63.28
CA LEU A 9 46.22 -31.29 62.38
C LEU A 9 45.62 -31.47 60.98
N LEU A 10 45.34 -32.71 60.55
CA LEU A 10 44.67 -32.98 59.26
C LEU A 10 43.14 -32.96 59.35
N ALA A 11 42.58 -33.14 60.55
CA ALA A 11 41.12 -33.11 60.77
C ALA A 11 40.55 -31.69 60.85
N ALA A 12 41.33 -30.70 61.30
CA ALA A 12 40.87 -29.32 61.50
C ALA A 12 40.84 -28.45 60.22
N ARG A 13 41.52 -28.86 59.13
CA ARG A 13 41.58 -28.09 57.87
C ARG A 13 40.52 -28.50 56.84
N ARG A 14 39.48 -29.21 57.28
CA ARG A 14 38.33 -29.58 56.43
C ARG A 14 37.06 -28.84 56.85
N GLY A 15 37.24 -27.63 57.38
CA GLY A 15 36.16 -26.71 57.70
C GLY A 15 35.87 -25.77 56.54
N THR A 16 34.65 -25.86 56.01
CA THR A 16 33.81 -24.70 55.66
C THR A 16 34.22 -23.72 54.54
N ASP A 17 35.07 -24.10 53.56
CA ASP A 17 35.34 -23.20 52.41
C ASP A 17 34.65 -23.60 51.08
N THR A 18 34.03 -24.77 50.98
CA THR A 18 33.45 -25.25 49.70
C THR A 18 32.00 -24.80 49.45
N THR A 19 31.25 -24.45 50.50
CA THR A 19 29.83 -24.09 50.37
C THR A 19 29.64 -22.66 49.85
N TRP A 20 30.55 -21.73 50.17
CA TRP A 20 30.48 -20.33 49.70
C TRP A 20 30.56 -20.23 48.18
N HIS A 21 31.51 -20.95 47.57
CA HIS A 21 31.68 -20.95 46.11
C HIS A 21 30.50 -21.63 45.39
N GLY A 22 29.94 -22.69 45.96
CA GLY A 22 28.75 -23.36 45.42
C GLY A 22 27.51 -22.46 45.46
N THR A 23 27.26 -21.77 46.58
CA THR A 23 26.14 -20.82 46.67
C THR A 23 26.34 -19.60 45.80
N ALA A 24 27.58 -19.08 45.68
CA ALA A 24 27.88 -17.93 44.83
C ALA A 24 27.62 -18.24 43.35
N PHE A 25 28.00 -19.43 42.87
CA PHE A 25 27.70 -19.88 41.51
C PHE A 25 26.20 -20.02 41.25
N VAL A 26 25.43 -20.56 42.21
CA VAL A 26 23.96 -20.67 42.08
C VAL A 26 23.32 -19.28 42.01
N VAL A 27 23.75 -18.34 42.86
CA VAL A 27 23.26 -16.96 42.82
C VAL A 27 23.60 -16.29 41.49
N GLU A 28 24.83 -16.44 41.00
CA GLU A 28 25.25 -15.91 39.71
C GLU A 28 24.42 -16.50 38.56
N ALA A 29 24.22 -17.82 38.55
CA ALA A 29 23.38 -18.49 37.56
C ALA A 29 21.92 -18.00 37.63
N LEU A 30 21.37 -17.77 38.83
CA LEU A 30 20.03 -17.19 38.99
C LEU A 30 19.95 -15.76 38.49
N VAL A 31 20.98 -14.94 38.73
CA VAL A 31 21.05 -13.56 38.21
C VAL A 31 21.17 -13.57 36.69
N LEU A 32 22.01 -14.42 36.11
CA LEU A 32 22.14 -14.57 34.66
C LEU A 32 20.84 -15.09 34.04
N LEU A 33 20.17 -16.05 34.69
CA LEU A 33 18.88 -16.56 34.25
C LEU A 33 17.80 -15.48 34.29
N ALA A 34 17.75 -14.68 35.36
CA ALA A 34 16.81 -13.57 35.48
C ALA A 34 17.08 -12.49 34.42
N PHE A 35 18.35 -12.15 34.20
CA PHE A 35 18.78 -11.23 33.15
C PHE A 35 18.41 -11.75 31.76
N LEU A 36 18.67 -13.03 31.48
CA LEU A 36 18.32 -13.67 30.21
C LEU A 36 16.81 -13.65 29.99
N ALA A 37 16.02 -14.00 31.01
CA ALA A 37 14.56 -13.96 30.93
C ALA A 37 14.06 -12.53 30.65
N PHE A 38 14.64 -11.53 31.29
CA PHE A 38 14.31 -10.12 31.05
C PHE A 38 14.69 -9.68 29.63
N ALA A 39 15.89 -10.03 29.15
CA ALA A 39 16.32 -9.72 27.79
C ALA A 39 15.41 -10.36 26.74
N LEU A 40 15.02 -11.62 26.93
CA LEU A 40 14.08 -12.32 26.06
C LEU A 40 12.72 -11.63 26.04
N ALA A 41 12.20 -11.21 27.20
CA ALA A 41 10.94 -10.49 27.29
C ALA A 41 10.98 -9.17 26.50
N VAL A 42 12.07 -8.40 26.63
CA VAL A 42 12.28 -7.16 25.88
C VAL A 42 12.35 -7.43 24.37
N PHE A 43 13.06 -8.47 23.94
CA PHE A 43 13.13 -8.82 22.52
C PHE A 43 11.78 -9.27 21.96
N MET A 44 11.00 -10.05 22.70
CA MET A 44 9.64 -10.43 22.30
C MET A 44 8.75 -9.20 22.10
N GLN A 45 8.84 -8.22 23.00
CA GLN A 45 8.10 -6.96 22.86
C GLN A 45 8.53 -6.19 21.61
N LEU A 46 9.85 -6.08 21.37
CA LEU A 46 10.38 -5.38 20.20
C LEU A 46 9.96 -6.06 18.88
N PHE A 47 10.05 -7.39 18.81
CA PHE A 47 9.65 -8.15 17.62
C PHE A 47 8.13 -8.11 17.41
N GLY A 48 7.34 -8.14 18.47
CA GLY A 48 5.89 -7.97 18.39
C GLY A 48 5.52 -6.61 17.78
N ALA A 49 6.10 -5.52 18.30
CA ALA A 49 5.87 -4.18 17.78
C ALA A 49 6.33 -4.03 16.31
N ALA A 50 7.51 -4.54 15.98
CA ALA A 50 8.03 -4.50 14.62
C ALA A 50 7.16 -5.29 13.63
N HIS A 51 6.60 -6.42 14.07
CA HIS A 51 5.71 -7.23 13.24
C HIS A 51 4.40 -6.51 12.91
N VAL A 52 3.75 -5.95 13.94
CA VAL A 52 2.53 -5.14 13.76
C VAL A 52 2.80 -3.97 12.84
N ARG A 53 3.88 -3.22 13.08
CA ARG A 53 4.23 -2.09 12.22
C ARG A 53 4.52 -2.52 10.78
N GLY A 54 5.20 -3.63 10.59
CA GLY A 54 5.45 -4.18 9.26
C GLY A 54 4.19 -4.61 8.52
N ALA A 55 3.16 -5.07 9.24
CA ALA A 55 1.86 -5.40 8.65
C ALA A 55 1.10 -4.13 8.24
N GLU A 56 1.04 -3.12 9.11
CA GLU A 56 0.42 -1.82 8.82
C GLU A 56 1.03 -1.13 7.60
N GLU A 57 2.37 -1.09 7.50
CA GLU A 57 3.06 -0.47 6.36
C GLU A 57 2.79 -1.19 5.04
N ARG A 58 2.72 -2.54 5.07
CA ARG A 58 2.34 -3.33 3.88
C ARG A 58 0.91 -3.01 3.45
N GLN A 59 -0.01 -2.94 4.41
CA GLN A 59 -1.41 -2.63 4.15
C GLN A 59 -1.58 -1.23 3.56
N LEU A 60 -0.91 -0.23 4.15
CA LEU A 60 -0.93 1.14 3.65
C LEU A 60 -0.31 1.25 2.26
N THR A 61 0.85 0.62 2.03
CA THR A 61 1.52 0.64 0.72
C THR A 61 0.60 0.07 -0.36
N GLN A 62 -0.05 -1.05 -0.08
CA GLN A 62 -0.97 -1.67 -1.02
C GLN A 62 -2.19 -0.77 -1.31
N ALA A 63 -2.77 -0.17 -0.26
CA ALA A 63 -3.88 0.76 -0.42
C ALA A 63 -3.51 1.99 -1.27
N VAL A 64 -2.30 2.54 -1.09
CA VAL A 64 -1.79 3.65 -1.90
C VAL A 64 -1.64 3.25 -3.37
N LEU A 65 -1.09 2.07 -3.67
CA LEU A 65 -0.95 1.58 -5.04
C LEU A 65 -2.32 1.42 -5.71
N LEU A 66 -3.28 0.80 -5.02
CA LEU A 66 -4.63 0.59 -5.54
C LEU A 66 -5.36 1.93 -5.78
N ALA A 67 -5.26 2.88 -4.86
CA ALA A 67 -5.82 4.22 -5.03
C ALA A 67 -5.18 4.96 -6.21
N SER A 68 -3.86 4.80 -6.39
CA SER A 68 -3.13 5.46 -7.47
C SER A 68 -3.53 4.88 -8.83
N ASN A 69 -3.65 3.56 -8.94
CA ASN A 69 -4.14 2.90 -10.15
C ASN A 69 -5.57 3.38 -10.50
N ALA A 70 -6.46 3.48 -9.51
CA ALA A 70 -7.80 4.03 -9.72
C ALA A 70 -7.77 5.51 -10.15
N ALA A 71 -6.85 6.30 -9.59
CA ALA A 71 -6.68 7.70 -9.99
C ALA A 71 -6.15 7.83 -11.42
N GLU A 72 -5.26 6.93 -11.86
CA GLU A 72 -4.78 6.86 -13.24
C GLU A 72 -5.89 6.48 -14.21
N GLU A 73 -6.73 5.50 -13.87
CA GLU A 73 -7.90 5.12 -14.66
C GLU A 73 -8.89 6.28 -14.80
N PHE A 74 -9.20 6.95 -13.69
CA PHE A 74 -10.01 8.17 -13.68
C PHE A 74 -9.40 9.28 -14.54
N ALA A 75 -8.07 9.47 -14.46
CA ALA A 75 -7.36 10.47 -15.23
C ALA A 75 -7.36 10.15 -16.74
N ALA A 76 -7.41 8.88 -17.12
CA ALA A 76 -7.55 8.48 -18.53
C ALA A 76 -8.96 8.76 -19.03
N THR A 77 -9.98 8.26 -18.32
CA THR A 77 -11.39 8.33 -18.74
C THR A 77 -12.29 8.70 -17.56
N PRO A 78 -12.53 9.99 -17.29
CA PRO A 78 -13.37 10.40 -16.17
C PRO A 78 -14.83 10.08 -16.48
N GLN A 79 -15.41 9.16 -15.72
CA GLN A 79 -16.83 8.82 -15.78
C GLN A 79 -17.51 9.24 -14.48
N ALA A 80 -18.61 9.98 -14.59
CA ALA A 80 -19.41 10.36 -13.42
C ALA A 80 -20.10 9.14 -12.80
N GLY A 81 -20.27 9.16 -11.48
CA GLY A 81 -20.92 8.09 -10.74
C GLY A 81 -20.02 7.47 -9.68
N SER A 82 -20.42 6.31 -9.16
CA SER A 82 -19.67 5.58 -8.15
C SER A 82 -19.29 4.20 -8.69
N THR A 83 -18.04 3.82 -8.52
CA THR A 83 -17.53 2.47 -8.80
C THR A 83 -16.94 1.87 -7.54
N SER A 84 -16.99 0.54 -7.44
CA SER A 84 -16.42 -0.19 -6.32
C SER A 84 -15.85 -1.51 -6.80
N THR A 85 -14.56 -1.75 -6.54
CA THR A 85 -13.83 -2.95 -6.97
C THR A 85 -13.05 -3.53 -5.81
N ALA A 86 -13.02 -4.86 -5.68
CA ALA A 86 -12.31 -5.55 -4.61
C ALA A 86 -11.01 -6.19 -5.11
N PHE A 87 -9.97 -6.17 -4.29
CA PHE A 87 -8.63 -6.67 -4.61
C PHE A 87 -8.05 -7.52 -3.48
N ASP A 88 -7.21 -8.50 -3.82
CA ASP A 88 -6.46 -9.31 -2.85
C ASP A 88 -5.22 -8.55 -2.36
N ASP A 89 -4.45 -9.19 -1.47
CA ASP A 89 -3.20 -8.65 -0.93
C ASP A 89 -2.09 -8.51 -1.98
N ALA A 90 -2.19 -9.25 -3.09
CA ALA A 90 -1.32 -9.12 -4.25
C ALA A 90 -1.78 -8.04 -5.25
N GLY A 91 -2.99 -7.50 -5.09
CA GLY A 91 -3.56 -6.46 -5.95
C GLY A 91 -4.31 -7.00 -7.17
N ASN A 92 -4.66 -8.28 -7.18
CA ASN A 92 -5.51 -8.86 -8.21
C ASN A 92 -6.99 -8.60 -7.90
N GLU A 93 -7.77 -8.29 -8.93
CA GLU A 93 -9.21 -8.07 -8.81
C GLU A 93 -9.96 -9.35 -8.42
N LEU A 94 -10.87 -9.26 -7.45
CA LEU A 94 -11.76 -10.36 -7.05
C LEU A 94 -13.10 -10.29 -7.78
N ALA A 95 -13.54 -11.43 -8.30
CA ALA A 95 -14.80 -11.56 -9.04
C ALA A 95 -16.08 -11.44 -8.18
N GLN A 96 -16.00 -11.55 -6.84
CA GLN A 96 -17.13 -11.36 -5.94
C GLN A 96 -16.76 -10.47 -4.74
N ALA A 97 -17.72 -9.61 -4.38
CA ALA A 97 -17.57 -8.39 -3.60
C ALA A 97 -17.11 -8.60 -2.15
N ALA A 98 -16.31 -7.62 -1.69
CA ALA A 98 -16.32 -7.03 -0.35
C ALA A 98 -16.79 -7.96 0.78
N GLY A 99 -15.88 -8.75 1.34
CA GLY A 99 -16.22 -9.64 2.45
C GLY A 99 -15.23 -10.77 2.70
N ALA A 100 -14.28 -10.99 1.78
CA ALA A 100 -13.10 -11.78 2.09
C ALA A 100 -12.24 -11.00 3.10
N GLU A 101 -11.83 -11.69 4.17
CA GLU A 101 -10.93 -11.15 5.18
C GLU A 101 -9.63 -10.67 4.52
N GLY A 102 -9.21 -9.45 4.85
CA GLY A 102 -8.02 -8.82 4.28
C GLY A 102 -8.18 -8.30 2.85
N ALA A 103 -9.36 -8.38 2.23
CA ALA A 103 -9.59 -7.81 0.91
C ALA A 103 -9.64 -6.28 0.95
N TYR A 104 -9.03 -5.65 -0.05
CA TYR A 104 -9.08 -4.21 -0.25
C TYR A 104 -10.28 -3.88 -1.12
N VAL A 105 -11.10 -2.92 -0.70
CA VAL A 105 -12.21 -2.40 -1.51
C VAL A 105 -11.89 -0.96 -1.86
N VAL A 106 -11.73 -0.70 -3.16
CA VAL A 106 -11.51 0.63 -3.73
C VAL A 106 -12.85 1.16 -4.19
N THR A 107 -13.29 2.26 -3.60
CA THR A 107 -14.47 3.00 -4.01
C THR A 107 -14.04 4.31 -4.64
N CYS A 108 -14.55 4.63 -5.82
CA CYS A 108 -14.31 5.89 -6.51
C CYS A 108 -15.64 6.60 -6.73
N GLU A 109 -15.80 7.79 -6.17
CA GLU A 109 -16.97 8.65 -6.37
C GLU A 109 -16.58 9.86 -7.21
N VAL A 110 -17.16 9.97 -8.40
CA VAL A 110 -16.85 11.01 -9.37
C VAL A 110 -18.03 11.96 -9.54
N THR A 111 -17.79 13.22 -9.17
CA THR A 111 -18.76 14.31 -9.30
C THR A 111 -18.38 15.26 -10.46
N PRO A 112 -19.28 15.46 -11.45
CA PRO A 112 -19.05 16.40 -12.54
C PRO A 112 -19.54 17.82 -12.20
N GLU A 113 -18.73 18.83 -12.53
CA GLU A 113 -19.03 20.25 -12.40
C GLU A 113 -18.91 20.91 -13.79
N ARG A 114 -20.06 21.27 -14.40
CA ARG A 114 -20.06 21.92 -15.72
C ARG A 114 -19.64 23.38 -15.63
N THR A 115 -18.80 23.80 -16.57
CA THR A 115 -18.38 25.20 -16.76
C THR A 115 -18.67 25.65 -18.19
N GLN A 116 -18.48 26.95 -18.49
CA GLN A 116 -18.72 27.48 -19.84
C GLN A 116 -17.80 26.86 -20.91
N GLY A 117 -16.62 26.37 -20.52
CA GLY A 117 -15.61 25.85 -21.44
C GLY A 117 -15.46 24.33 -21.44
N GLY A 118 -16.18 23.61 -20.58
CA GLY A 118 -15.98 22.18 -20.36
C GLY A 118 -16.61 21.65 -19.08
N THR A 119 -16.14 20.49 -18.61
CA THR A 119 -16.59 19.85 -17.37
C THR A 119 -15.38 19.50 -16.51
N MET A 120 -15.40 19.92 -15.25
CA MET A 120 -14.44 19.50 -14.24
C MET A 120 -14.99 18.27 -13.53
N TYR A 121 -14.30 17.15 -13.61
CA TYR A 121 -14.63 15.95 -12.84
C TYR A 121 -13.77 15.92 -11.58
N ARG A 122 -14.37 15.68 -10.42
CA ARG A 122 -13.67 15.49 -9.15
C ARG A 122 -13.91 14.05 -8.70
N ALA A 123 -12.87 13.35 -8.30
CA ALA A 123 -12.92 11.98 -7.80
C ALA A 123 -12.49 11.96 -6.33
N ASP A 124 -13.30 11.35 -5.46
CA ASP A 124 -12.91 10.89 -4.12
C ASP A 124 -12.69 9.38 -4.20
N ILE A 125 -11.46 8.94 -3.95
CA ILE A 125 -11.04 7.54 -4.03
C ILE A 125 -10.70 7.07 -2.62
N VAL A 126 -11.50 6.14 -2.10
CA VAL A 126 -11.33 5.56 -0.76
C VAL A 126 -10.94 4.09 -0.89
N VAL A 127 -9.91 3.67 -0.16
CA VAL A 127 -9.53 2.26 -0.04
C VAL A 127 -9.82 1.81 1.39
N THR A 128 -10.67 0.80 1.49
CA THR A 128 -11.01 0.16 2.77
C THR A 128 -10.47 -1.27 2.81
N CYS A 129 -10.18 -1.76 4.00
CA CYS A 129 -9.77 -3.13 4.27
C CYS A 129 -10.44 -3.55 5.59
N ASP A 130 -11.10 -4.70 5.62
CA ASP A 130 -11.90 -5.18 6.77
C ASP A 130 -12.90 -4.14 7.32
N GLY A 131 -13.46 -3.32 6.42
CA GLY A 131 -14.42 -2.27 6.77
C GLY A 131 -13.83 -0.99 7.36
N ALA A 132 -12.50 -0.89 7.52
CA ALA A 132 -11.81 0.31 7.94
C ALA A 132 -11.19 1.04 6.74
N GLU A 133 -11.30 2.38 6.71
CA GLU A 133 -10.57 3.20 5.75
C GLU A 133 -9.07 3.14 6.03
N VAL A 134 -8.30 2.69 5.04
CA VAL A 134 -6.84 2.61 5.10
C VAL A 134 -6.21 3.83 4.45
N TYR A 135 -6.78 4.28 3.32
CA TYR A 135 -6.24 5.39 2.55
C TYR A 135 -7.32 6.09 1.74
N ARG A 136 -7.15 7.40 1.52
CA ARG A 136 -8.00 8.22 0.68
C ARG A 136 -7.16 9.14 -0.19
N LEU A 137 -7.58 9.30 -1.44
CA LEU A 137 -6.98 10.18 -2.43
C LEU A 137 -8.07 10.94 -3.17
N GLU A 138 -7.94 12.27 -3.22
CA GLU A 138 -8.77 13.12 -4.07
C GLU A 138 -8.02 13.46 -5.36
N SER A 139 -8.73 13.42 -6.48
CA SER A 139 -8.18 13.79 -7.80
C SER A 139 -9.19 14.59 -8.60
N ALA A 140 -8.73 15.27 -9.65
CA ALA A 140 -9.63 16.04 -10.49
C ALA A 140 -9.10 16.13 -11.94
N ARG A 141 -10.02 16.06 -12.90
CA ARG A 141 -9.72 16.15 -14.33
C ARG A 141 -10.67 17.09 -15.06
N TYR A 142 -10.10 18.06 -15.77
CA TYR A 142 -10.86 18.93 -16.66
C TYR A 142 -10.96 18.34 -18.07
N VAL A 143 -12.15 18.33 -18.64
CA VAL A 143 -12.42 17.97 -20.03
C VAL A 143 -13.04 19.16 -20.74
N SER A 144 -12.37 19.70 -21.76
CA SER A 144 -12.90 20.83 -22.53
C SER A 144 -14.15 20.41 -23.32
N GLY A 145 -15.15 21.27 -23.34
CA GLY A 145 -16.27 21.16 -24.24
C GLY A 145 -15.78 21.53 -25.63
N ALA A 146 -16.08 20.71 -26.63
CA ALA A 146 -15.80 21.09 -28.01
C ALA A 146 -16.50 22.43 -28.28
N LYS A 147 -15.74 23.49 -28.55
CA LYS A 147 -16.30 24.70 -29.16
C LYS A 147 -16.97 24.22 -30.45
N ALA A 148 -18.28 24.46 -30.59
CA ALA A 148 -18.94 24.37 -31.88
C ALA A 148 -18.08 25.16 -32.87
N ALA A 149 -17.40 24.45 -33.78
CA ALA A 149 -16.60 25.05 -34.82
C ALA A 149 -17.54 25.97 -35.60
N GLY A 150 -17.36 27.27 -35.44
CA GLY A 150 -18.12 28.28 -36.15
C GLY A 150 -17.99 28.03 -37.65
N GLY A 151 -19.14 27.88 -38.30
CA GLY A 151 -19.23 27.80 -39.75
C GLY A 151 -18.59 29.03 -40.39
N GLY A 152 -17.56 28.79 -41.19
CA GLY A 152 -17.03 29.74 -42.15
C GLY A 152 -17.33 29.23 -43.55
N SER A 153 -18.56 29.43 -44.03
CA SER A 153 -18.86 29.35 -45.45
C SER A 153 -18.24 30.56 -46.15
N ALA A 154 -17.16 30.34 -46.89
CA ALA A 154 -16.73 31.25 -47.95
C ALA A 154 -16.44 30.40 -49.19
N GLY A 155 -17.46 30.23 -50.01
CA GLY A 155 -17.27 29.78 -51.38
C GLY A 155 -16.52 30.85 -52.17
N ALA A 156 -15.52 30.41 -52.92
CA ALA A 156 -15.11 31.06 -54.15
C ALA A 156 -14.66 29.96 -55.10
N ALA A 157 -15.55 29.63 -56.02
CA ALA A 157 -15.30 28.74 -57.13
C ALA A 157 -14.23 29.32 -58.05
N SER A 158 -13.23 28.52 -58.40
CA SER A 158 -12.45 28.69 -59.63
C SER A 158 -12.14 27.31 -60.20
N ALA A 159 -13.14 26.69 -60.82
CA ALA A 159 -12.92 25.56 -61.70
C ALA A 159 -12.82 26.10 -63.13
N SER A 160 -11.59 26.19 -63.64
CA SER A 160 -11.33 26.29 -65.08
C SER A 160 -11.52 24.91 -65.70
N PRO A 161 -12.38 24.73 -66.72
CA PRO A 161 -12.36 23.53 -67.53
C PRO A 161 -11.54 23.77 -68.79
N THR A 162 -10.33 23.19 -68.86
CA THR A 162 -9.62 22.99 -70.13
C THR A 162 -9.91 21.56 -70.58
N GLY A 163 -10.88 21.40 -71.47
CA GLY A 163 -11.26 20.13 -72.08
C GLY A 163 -11.49 20.32 -73.58
N THR A 164 -10.50 19.89 -74.35
CA THR A 164 -10.48 19.85 -75.82
C THR A 164 -11.25 18.65 -76.39
N ALA A 165 -11.91 18.92 -77.53
CA ALA A 165 -12.08 18.07 -78.73
C ALA A 165 -13.33 17.16 -78.92
N ALA A 166 -13.97 17.42 -80.09
CA ALA A 166 -14.68 16.53 -81.04
C ALA A 166 -16.02 15.90 -80.57
N GLU A 167 -17.09 15.73 -81.36
CA GLU A 167 -17.23 15.59 -82.82
C GLU A 167 -18.72 15.74 -83.24
N GLY A 168 -18.99 16.22 -84.46
CA GLY A 168 -20.06 15.69 -85.33
C GLY A 168 -21.49 16.24 -85.21
N GLY A 169 -21.93 17.00 -86.22
CA GLY A 169 -23.36 17.22 -86.47
C GLY A 169 -23.64 18.37 -87.45
N ASP A 170 -23.43 18.14 -88.75
CA ASP A 170 -24.07 18.92 -89.81
C ASP A 170 -25.05 18.02 -90.57
N GLY A 171 -26.24 18.55 -90.85
CA GLY A 171 -27.37 17.81 -91.39
C GLY A 171 -27.56 18.03 -92.89
N ALA A 172 -27.93 16.96 -93.59
CA ALA A 172 -28.88 16.90 -94.71
C ALA A 172 -28.98 15.45 -95.20
#